data_AF-A0A0S4JH48-F1
#
_entry.id   AF-A0A0S4JH48-F1
#
_cell.length_a   1.000
_cell.length_b   1.000
_cell.length_c   1.000
_cell.angle_alpha   90.00
_cell.angle_beta   90.00
_cell.angle_gamma   90.00
#
_symmetry.space_group_name_H-M   'P 1'
#
loop_
_entity.id
_entity.type
_entity.pdbx_description
1 polymer ?
#
loop_
_entity_poly.entity_id
_entity_poly.type
_entity_poly.pdbx_seq_one_letter_code
_entity_poly.pdbx_strand_id
1 'polypeptide(L)'
;MSVPVDQVTLFRKNEFENVQDLRIPSATEFLKEVNDNFFCFPFHSSHAAYPAKARMGIVVLKKANLIDELVPLQCKPKFVTSRFSATVVVSDKRVNIVCGAPPASIDYGAGSEVAEIPADVQALINEPLIFAASDKTTEKKSKKKARTETAPAATTAPAENEEAQ
;
A
#
# COMPACT_ATOMS: atom_id res chain seq x y z
N MET A 1 -6.75 -24.93 14.28
CA MET A 1 -7.93 -24.50 15.05
C MET A 1 -8.63 -23.42 14.22
N SER A 2 -9.87 -23.63 13.80
CA SER A 2 -10.63 -22.62 13.04
C SER A 2 -11.02 -21.48 13.98
N VAL A 3 -10.70 -20.25 13.61
CA VAL A 3 -11.10 -19.05 14.36
C VAL A 3 -12.63 -18.88 14.19
N PRO A 4 -13.40 -18.66 15.27
CA PRO A 4 -14.82 -18.31 15.17
C PRO A 4 -14.99 -17.06 14.32
N VAL A 5 -16.00 -17.05 13.43
CA VAL A 5 -16.20 -15.98 12.43
C VAL A 5 -16.41 -14.59 13.07
N ASP A 6 -16.80 -14.54 14.35
CA ASP A 6 -17.06 -13.31 15.09
C ASP A 6 -15.88 -12.84 15.97
N GLN A 7 -14.76 -13.58 15.98
CA GLN A 7 -13.63 -13.19 16.82
C GLN A 7 -12.85 -12.04 16.17
N VAL A 8 -12.70 -10.93 16.89
CA VAL A 8 -11.81 -9.83 16.47
C VAL A 8 -10.36 -10.30 16.56
N THR A 9 -9.67 -10.31 15.43
CA THR A 9 -8.25 -10.67 15.34
C THR A 9 -7.37 -9.58 14.73
N LEU A 10 -7.98 -8.56 14.11
CA LEU A 10 -7.26 -7.44 13.49
C LEU A 10 -7.37 -6.20 14.38
N PHE A 11 -6.22 -5.57 14.60
CA PHE A 11 -6.07 -4.41 15.46
C PHE A 11 -5.17 -3.37 14.78
N ARG A 12 -5.26 -2.11 15.19
CA ARG A 12 -4.40 -1.02 14.73
C ARG A 12 -4.00 -0.15 15.91
N LYS A 13 -2.75 0.29 15.99
CA LYS A 13 -2.35 1.30 16.98
C LYS A 13 -2.87 2.69 16.60
N ASN A 14 -3.35 3.41 17.58
CA ASN A 14 -3.78 4.79 17.42
C ASN A 14 -2.58 5.73 17.34
N GLU A 15 -2.73 6.83 16.61
CA GLU A 15 -1.68 7.84 16.42
C GLU A 15 -1.52 8.75 17.65
N PHE A 16 -2.46 8.72 18.59
CA PHE A 16 -2.45 9.57 19.77
C PHE A 16 -1.50 9.05 20.86
N GLU A 17 -0.57 9.89 21.28
CA GLU A 17 0.42 9.63 22.34
C GLU A 17 -0.13 9.82 23.77
N ASN A 18 -1.42 9.55 24.00
CA ASN A 18 -1.92 9.50 25.38
C ASN A 18 -1.49 8.18 26.02
N VAL A 19 -0.18 8.02 26.24
CA VAL A 19 0.38 6.92 27.02
C VAL A 19 -0.02 7.17 28.47
N GLN A 20 -1.27 6.83 28.80
CA GLN A 20 -1.64 6.59 30.18
C GLN A 20 -0.70 5.53 30.72
N ASP A 21 -0.21 5.75 31.93
CA ASP A 21 0.78 4.89 32.55
C ASP A 21 0.21 3.46 32.68
N LEU A 22 0.65 2.57 31.79
CA LEU A 22 0.16 1.19 31.71
C LEU A 22 0.73 0.43 32.89
N ARG A 23 -0.06 0.31 33.96
CA ARG A 23 0.33 -0.39 35.21
C ARG A 23 0.64 -1.88 35.03
N ILE A 24 0.37 -2.45 33.86
CA ILE A 24 0.52 -3.88 33.56
C ILE A 24 1.75 -4.06 32.66
N PRO A 25 2.85 -4.65 33.17
CA PRO A 25 4.10 -4.79 32.40
C PRO A 25 3.93 -5.53 31.07
N SER A 26 3.08 -6.56 31.03
CA SER A 26 2.80 -7.30 29.79
C SER A 26 2.09 -6.47 28.73
N ALA A 27 1.30 -5.45 29.11
CA ALA A 27 0.69 -4.52 28.17
C ALA A 27 1.72 -3.53 27.61
N THR A 28 2.66 -3.07 28.44
CA THR A 28 3.77 -2.22 28.02
C THR A 28 4.73 -2.96 27.07
N GLU A 29 5.09 -4.21 27.40
CA GLU A 29 5.89 -5.09 26.54
C GLU A 29 5.21 -5.29 25.18
N PHE A 30 3.90 -5.58 25.19
CA PHE A 30 3.15 -5.79 23.97
C PHE A 30 2.99 -4.49 23.15
N LEU A 31 2.79 -3.35 23.78
CA LEU A 31 2.77 -2.05 23.09
C LEU A 31 4.11 -1.75 22.42
N LYS A 32 5.23 -2.07 23.08
CA LYS A 32 6.56 -1.96 22.50
C LYS A 32 6.69 -2.86 21.27
N GLU A 33 6.29 -4.13 21.37
CA GLU A 33 6.27 -5.06 20.24
C GLU A 33 5.44 -4.53 19.06
N VAL A 34 4.27 -3.94 19.33
CA VAL A 34 3.42 -3.33 18.29
C VAL A 34 4.11 -2.13 17.64
N ASN A 35 4.73 -1.25 18.43
CA ASN A 35 5.46 -0.10 17.91
C ASN A 35 6.63 -0.51 17.01
N ASP A 36 7.41 -1.51 17.46
CA ASP A 36 8.64 -1.93 16.78
C ASP A 36 8.33 -2.67 15.45
N ASN A 37 7.25 -3.45 15.40
CA ASN A 37 6.94 -4.30 14.24
C ASN A 37 5.88 -3.72 13.28
N PHE A 38 4.88 -3.01 13.81
CA PHE A 38 3.70 -2.58 13.04
C PHE A 38 3.50 -1.07 13.07
N PHE A 39 4.09 -0.36 14.04
CA PHE A 39 3.88 1.06 14.24
C PHE A 39 2.39 1.42 14.35
N CYS A 40 1.81 2.07 13.33
CA CYS A 40 0.38 2.41 13.23
C CYS A 40 -0.34 1.61 12.13
N PHE A 41 0.31 0.62 11.52
CA PHE A 41 -0.31 -0.26 10.54
C PHE A 41 -1.17 -1.34 11.20
N PRO A 42 -2.22 -1.82 10.53
CA PRO A 42 -3.00 -2.95 11.01
C PRO A 42 -2.16 -4.21 11.21
N PHE A 43 -2.43 -4.95 12.27
CA PHE A 43 -1.77 -6.21 12.59
C PHE A 43 -2.77 -7.28 13.05
N HIS A 44 -2.40 -8.54 12.85
CA HIS A 44 -3.18 -9.68 13.30
C HIS A 44 -2.64 -10.20 14.65
N SER A 45 -3.51 -10.50 15.60
CA SER A 45 -3.10 -10.93 16.96
C SER A 45 -2.29 -12.24 16.99
N SER A 46 -2.38 -13.06 15.96
CA SER A 46 -1.56 -14.29 15.83
C SER A 46 -0.10 -14.01 15.49
N HIS A 47 0.25 -12.81 15.03
CA HIS A 47 1.64 -12.44 14.73
C HIS A 47 2.41 -12.01 15.98
N ALA A 48 1.74 -11.96 17.15
CA ALA A 48 2.40 -11.64 18.39
C ALA A 48 3.35 -12.78 18.81
N ALA A 49 4.56 -12.41 19.24
CA ALA A 49 5.59 -13.36 19.68
C ALA A 49 5.11 -14.24 20.85
N TYR A 50 4.26 -13.69 21.72
CA TYR A 50 3.72 -14.38 22.88
C TYR A 50 2.18 -14.25 22.95
N PRO A 51 1.42 -15.21 22.38
CA PRO A 51 -0.04 -15.10 22.26
C PRO A 51 -0.80 -14.87 23.58
N ALA A 52 -0.33 -15.45 24.68
CA ALA A 52 -0.96 -15.26 26.00
C ALA A 52 -0.77 -13.84 26.54
N LYS A 53 0.44 -13.27 26.41
CA LYS A 53 0.73 -11.88 26.80
C LYS A 53 -0.01 -10.90 25.90
N ALA A 54 -0.04 -11.17 24.59
CA ALA A 54 -0.74 -10.37 23.60
C ALA A 54 -2.23 -10.25 23.89
N ARG A 55 -2.92 -11.36 24.24
CA ARG A 55 -4.34 -11.31 24.62
C ARG A 55 -4.60 -10.37 25.81
N MET A 56 -3.75 -10.42 26.83
CA MET A 56 -3.86 -9.51 27.98
C MET A 56 -3.55 -8.07 27.57
N GLY A 57 -2.45 -7.87 26.83
CA GLY A 57 -2.04 -6.56 26.33
C GLY A 57 -3.12 -5.89 25.50
N ILE A 58 -3.72 -6.60 24.55
CA ILE A 58 -4.82 -6.11 23.71
C ILE A 58 -5.97 -5.58 24.58
N VAL A 59 -6.42 -6.34 25.59
CA VAL A 59 -7.52 -5.91 26.46
C VAL A 59 -7.20 -4.62 27.19
N VAL A 60 -5.97 -4.47 27.70
CA VAL A 60 -5.54 -3.29 28.44
C VAL A 60 -5.39 -2.08 27.49
N LEU A 61 -4.71 -2.27 26.37
CA LEU A 61 -4.45 -1.21 25.39
C LEU A 61 -5.74 -0.68 24.75
N LYS A 62 -6.71 -1.57 24.49
CA LYS A 62 -8.04 -1.16 24.05
C LYS A 62 -8.75 -0.27 25.07
N LYS A 63 -8.75 -0.66 26.36
CA LYS A 63 -9.38 0.13 27.43
C LYS A 63 -8.75 1.51 27.58
N ALA A 64 -7.46 1.62 27.27
CA ALA A 64 -6.71 2.88 27.26
C ALA A 64 -6.85 3.67 25.95
N ASN A 65 -7.64 3.21 24.96
CA ASN A 65 -7.78 3.80 23.62
C ASN A 65 -6.45 3.94 22.85
N LEU A 66 -5.50 3.05 23.11
CA LEU A 66 -4.20 3.02 22.44
C LEU A 66 -4.21 2.16 21.17
N ILE A 67 -5.15 1.23 21.06
CA ILE A 67 -5.37 0.43 19.87
C ILE A 67 -6.87 0.36 19.55
N ASP A 68 -7.18 0.35 18.27
CA ASP A 68 -8.51 0.16 17.71
C ASP A 68 -8.71 -1.27 17.22
N GLU A 69 -9.97 -1.72 17.30
CA GLU A 69 -10.41 -3.00 16.76
C GLU A 69 -10.95 -2.87 15.34
N LEU A 70 -10.53 -3.77 14.47
CA LEU A 70 -11.10 -3.91 13.13
C LEU A 70 -12.06 -5.09 13.15
N VAL A 71 -13.30 -4.81 13.56
CA VAL A 71 -14.35 -5.82 13.74
C VAL A 71 -14.74 -6.43 12.39
N PRO A 72 -14.75 -7.77 12.26
CA PRO A 72 -15.20 -8.42 11.04
C PRO A 72 -16.70 -8.16 10.83
N LEU A 73 -17.06 -7.71 9.62
CA LEU A 73 -18.46 -7.51 9.22
C LEU A 73 -18.90 -8.65 8.31
N GLN A 74 -20.13 -9.12 8.51
CA GLN A 74 -20.72 -10.19 7.71
C GLN A 74 -21.87 -9.67 6.85
N CYS A 75 -21.99 -10.21 5.64
CA CYS A 75 -23.16 -9.98 4.80
C CYS A 75 -24.34 -10.83 5.27
N LYS A 76 -25.56 -10.39 4.93
CA LYS A 76 -26.77 -11.18 5.18
C LYS A 76 -26.66 -12.55 4.49
N PRO A 77 -27.32 -13.60 5.02
CA PRO A 77 -27.38 -14.90 4.36
C PRO A 77 -27.86 -14.76 2.92
N LYS A 78 -27.25 -15.50 1.99
CA LYS A 78 -27.54 -15.52 0.54
C LYS A 78 -27.06 -14.30 -0.26
N PHE A 79 -26.33 -13.37 0.35
CA PHE A 79 -25.66 -12.29 -0.37
C PHE A 79 -24.16 -12.57 -0.50
N VAL A 80 -23.56 -12.09 -1.58
CA VAL A 80 -22.11 -12.14 -1.82
C VAL A 80 -21.60 -10.70 -1.82
N THR A 81 -20.45 -10.47 -1.18
CA THR A 81 -19.77 -9.16 -1.21
C THR A 81 -18.54 -9.24 -2.10
N SER A 82 -18.33 -8.19 -2.89
CA SER A 82 -17.11 -7.99 -3.68
C SER A 82 -16.45 -6.68 -3.24
N ARG A 83 -15.12 -6.66 -3.20
CA ARG A 83 -14.34 -5.48 -2.82
C ARG A 83 -13.19 -5.33 -3.81
N PHE A 84 -13.09 -4.14 -4.40
CA PHE A 84 -11.94 -3.69 -5.16
C PHE A 84 -11.28 -2.55 -4.39
N SER A 85 -9.96 -2.61 -4.23
CA SER A 85 -9.20 -1.60 -3.50
C SER A 85 -7.91 -1.33 -4.25
N ALA A 86 -7.69 -0.06 -4.59
CA ALA A 86 -6.51 0.38 -5.30
C ALA A 86 -5.81 1.50 -4.52
N THR A 87 -4.47 1.48 -4.53
CA THR A 87 -3.66 2.61 -4.05
C THR A 87 -3.38 3.51 -5.24
N VAL A 88 -3.78 4.78 -5.15
CA VAL A 88 -3.60 5.77 -6.23
C VAL A 88 -2.69 6.91 -5.80
N VAL A 89 -1.84 7.37 -6.71
CA VAL A 89 -1.05 8.59 -6.57
C VAL A 89 -1.68 9.65 -7.45
N VAL A 90 -2.18 10.70 -6.81
CA VAL A 90 -2.77 11.87 -7.48
C VAL A 90 -1.69 12.93 -7.62
N SER A 91 -1.49 13.42 -8.84
CA SER A 91 -0.58 14.52 -9.15
C SER A 91 -1.26 15.54 -10.04
N ASP A 92 -0.69 16.74 -10.14
CA ASP A 92 -1.20 17.82 -10.98
C ASP A 92 -1.36 17.44 -12.47
N LYS A 93 -0.65 16.40 -12.92
CA LYS A 93 -0.60 15.95 -14.32
C LYS A 93 -1.42 14.69 -14.60
N ARG A 94 -1.59 13.81 -13.61
CA ARG A 94 -2.23 12.51 -13.76
C ARG A 94 -2.56 11.84 -12.43
N VAL A 95 -3.55 10.94 -12.47
CA VAL A 95 -3.80 9.92 -11.44
C VAL A 95 -3.16 8.61 -11.90
N ASN A 96 -2.27 8.04 -11.09
CA ASN A 96 -1.67 6.73 -11.35
C ASN A 96 -2.17 5.72 -10.35
N ILE A 97 -2.60 4.54 -10.82
CA ILE A 97 -2.85 3.40 -9.95
C ILE A 97 -1.51 2.72 -9.69
N VAL A 98 -1.08 2.69 -8.42
CA VAL A 98 0.19 2.07 -8.01
C VAL A 98 0.03 0.56 -7.86
N CYS A 99 -1.08 0.13 -7.26
CA CYS A 99 -1.42 -1.28 -7.07
C CYS A 99 -2.92 -1.47 -6.83
N GLY A 100 -3.41 -2.69 -7.04
CA GLY A 100 -4.79 -3.08 -6.69
C GLY A 100 -5.86 -2.69 -7.71
N ALA A 101 -5.50 -2.47 -8.98
CA ALA A 101 -6.48 -2.23 -10.03
C ALA A 101 -7.44 -3.43 -10.16
N PRO A 102 -8.76 -3.21 -10.34
CA PRO A 102 -9.68 -4.28 -10.65
C PRO A 102 -9.29 -4.95 -11.98
N PRO A 103 -9.65 -6.22 -12.19
CA PRO A 103 -9.40 -6.92 -13.46
C PRO A 103 -9.99 -6.15 -14.64
N ALA A 104 -9.26 -6.06 -15.75
CA ALA A 104 -9.71 -5.37 -16.96
C ALA A 104 -10.97 -5.99 -17.59
N SER A 105 -11.23 -7.26 -17.30
CA SER A 105 -12.46 -7.95 -17.65
C SER A 105 -12.83 -8.90 -16.52
N ILE A 106 -14.04 -8.74 -15.98
CA ILE A 106 -14.65 -9.71 -15.06
C ILE A 106 -15.70 -10.45 -15.89
N ASP A 107 -15.55 -11.76 -16.01
CA ASP A 107 -16.59 -12.61 -16.59
C ASP A 107 -17.64 -12.85 -15.51
N TYR A 108 -18.80 -12.20 -15.66
CA TYR A 108 -19.92 -12.34 -14.73
C TYR A 108 -20.77 -13.60 -15.00
N GLY A 109 -20.39 -14.42 -15.98
CA GLY A 109 -21.13 -15.61 -16.38
C GLY A 109 -22.38 -15.30 -17.20
N ALA A 110 -22.92 -16.32 -17.86
CA ALA A 110 -24.14 -16.20 -18.65
C ALA A 110 -25.35 -15.89 -17.75
N GLY A 111 -26.11 -14.83 -18.09
CA GLY A 111 -27.31 -14.41 -17.35
C GLY A 111 -27.08 -13.27 -16.34
N SER A 112 -25.88 -12.70 -16.27
CA SER A 112 -25.67 -11.44 -15.56
C SER A 112 -26.16 -10.27 -16.43
N GLU A 113 -27.33 -9.73 -16.09
CA GLU A 113 -27.75 -8.44 -16.62
C GLU A 113 -26.93 -7.35 -15.91
N VAL A 114 -26.16 -6.59 -16.69
CA VAL A 114 -25.57 -5.34 -16.19
C VAL A 114 -26.76 -4.43 -15.89
N ALA A 115 -26.98 -4.13 -14.61
CA ALA A 115 -28.00 -3.17 -14.22
C ALA A 115 -27.83 -1.88 -15.03
N GLU A 116 -28.92 -1.34 -15.57
CA GLU A 116 -28.87 -0.11 -16.35
C GLU A 116 -28.21 0.99 -15.52
N ILE A 117 -27.05 1.47 -16.00
CA ILE A 117 -26.32 2.55 -15.35
C ILE A 117 -27.08 3.85 -15.65
N PRO A 118 -27.50 4.62 -14.63
CA PRO A 118 -28.12 5.92 -14.83
C PRO A 118 -27.29 6.83 -15.76
N ALA A 119 -27.96 7.56 -16.65
CA ALA A 119 -27.29 8.32 -17.72
C ALA A 119 -26.30 9.38 -17.20
N ASP A 120 -26.57 9.95 -16.04
CA ASP A 120 -25.69 10.88 -15.32
C ASP A 120 -24.41 10.20 -14.82
N VAL A 121 -24.52 8.99 -14.26
CA VAL A 121 -23.37 8.19 -13.82
C VAL A 121 -22.54 7.74 -15.03
N GLN A 122 -23.21 7.35 -16.11
CA GLN A 122 -22.55 6.95 -17.35
C GLN A 122 -21.75 8.12 -17.96
N ALA A 123 -22.30 9.34 -17.93
CA ALA A 123 -21.60 10.54 -18.37
C ALA A 123 -20.34 10.80 -17.53
N LEU A 124 -20.42 10.65 -16.21
CA LEU A 124 -19.28 10.82 -15.30
C LEU A 124 -18.17 9.78 -15.53
N ILE A 125 -18.53 8.52 -15.76
CA ILE A 125 -17.55 7.45 -16.05
C ILE A 125 -16.78 7.73 -17.35
N ASN A 126 -17.47 8.30 -18.34
CA ASN A 126 -16.89 8.62 -19.64
C ASN A 126 -16.10 9.95 -19.65
N GLU A 127 -16.22 10.78 -18.62
CA GLU A 127 -15.51 12.05 -18.53
C GLU A 127 -14.00 11.79 -18.31
N PRO A 128 -13.13 12.24 -19.23
CA PRO A 128 -11.69 12.08 -19.05
C PRO A 128 -11.21 12.97 -17.89
N LEU A 129 -10.34 12.43 -17.04
CA LEU A 129 -9.73 13.21 -15.96
C LEU A 129 -8.90 14.36 -16.57
N ILE A 130 -9.31 15.60 -16.31
CA ILE A 130 -8.63 16.81 -16.78
C ILE A 130 -7.54 17.19 -15.77
N PHE A 131 -6.31 17.34 -16.26
CA PHE A 131 -5.16 17.74 -15.46
C PHE A 131 -4.60 19.07 -15.96
N ALA A 132 -4.11 19.91 -15.04
CA ALA A 132 -3.52 21.18 -15.41
C ALA A 132 -2.26 20.92 -16.25
N ALA A 133 -2.24 21.42 -17.49
CA ALA A 133 -1.06 21.35 -18.32
C ALA A 133 0.07 22.13 -17.63
N SER A 134 1.13 21.43 -17.24
CA SER A 134 2.32 22.10 -16.73
C SER A 134 3.03 22.78 -17.92
N ASP A 135 2.71 24.04 -18.16
CA ASP A 135 3.56 24.90 -18.98
C ASP A 135 4.90 25.06 -18.27
N LYS A 136 5.94 24.35 -18.74
CA LYS A 136 7.35 24.80 -18.72
C LYS A 136 8.31 23.81 -19.41
N THR A 137 9.07 24.40 -20.35
CA THR A 137 10.39 24.02 -20.88
C THR A 137 10.55 22.89 -21.90
N THR A 138 10.14 23.19 -23.14
CA THR A 138 10.89 22.83 -24.35
C THR A 138 12.01 23.85 -24.61
N GLU A 139 13.04 23.91 -23.77
CA GLU A 139 14.31 24.59 -24.13
C GLU A 139 15.50 23.90 -23.46
N LYS A 140 16.05 22.87 -24.12
CA LYS A 140 17.48 22.47 -24.09
C LYS A 140 17.71 21.21 -24.93
N LYS A 141 17.63 21.34 -26.27
CA LYS A 141 18.23 20.33 -27.16
C LYS A 141 18.59 20.90 -28.53
N SER A 142 19.48 21.88 -28.55
CA SER A 142 20.06 22.39 -29.79
C SER A 142 21.44 23.01 -29.56
N LYS A 143 22.47 22.14 -29.53
CA LYS A 143 23.80 22.30 -30.16
C LYS A 143 24.86 21.51 -29.40
N LYS A 144 25.06 20.25 -29.82
CA LYS A 144 26.40 19.65 -29.86
C LYS A 144 26.44 18.61 -30.97
N LYS A 145 26.58 19.09 -32.20
CA LYS A 145 26.95 18.29 -33.37
C LYS A 145 27.97 19.10 -34.16
N ALA A 146 29.23 18.79 -33.95
CA ALA A 146 30.34 18.96 -34.89
C ALA A 146 31.62 18.50 -34.18
N ARG A 147 32.09 17.29 -34.48
CA ARG A 147 33.48 17.00 -34.86
C ARG A 147 33.68 15.47 -34.92
N THR A 148 33.50 14.93 -36.12
CA THR A 148 34.06 13.64 -36.53
C THR A 148 34.78 13.88 -37.85
N GLU A 149 35.86 13.12 -38.07
CA GLU A 149 36.76 13.04 -39.23
C GLU A 149 38.00 13.94 -39.15
N THR A 150 39.13 13.38 -38.70
CA THR A 150 40.08 12.63 -39.55
C THR A 150 41.10 11.88 -38.68
N ALA A 151 41.29 10.58 -38.94
CA ALA A 151 42.44 9.76 -38.53
C ALA A 151 43.63 10.01 -39.51
N PRO A 152 44.80 9.30 -39.49
CA PRO A 152 45.26 8.18 -38.66
C PRO A 152 46.77 8.23 -38.25
N ALA A 153 47.22 7.29 -37.39
CA ALA A 153 48.52 6.56 -37.39
C ALA A 153 48.75 5.91 -36.00
N ALA A 154 48.76 4.57 -35.89
CA ALA A 154 49.95 3.70 -35.71
C ALA A 154 50.64 3.92 -34.33
N THR A 155 50.94 2.97 -33.44
CA THR A 155 51.25 1.54 -33.50
C THR A 155 51.28 1.00 -32.05
N THR A 156 51.34 -0.33 -31.89
CA THR A 156 51.87 -1.13 -30.74
C THR A 156 51.06 -1.25 -29.43
N ALA A 157 50.53 -2.47 -29.23
CA ALA A 157 50.44 -3.16 -27.92
C ALA A 157 51.83 -3.73 -27.52
N PRO A 158 52.05 -4.48 -26.41
CA PRO A 158 51.21 -4.83 -25.24
C PRO A 158 51.96 -4.73 -23.86
N ALA A 159 51.38 -5.33 -22.80
CA ALA A 159 51.93 -5.80 -21.50
C ALA A 159 51.32 -5.09 -20.26
N GLU A 160 50.43 -5.73 -19.47
CA GLU A 160 50.66 -6.75 -18.41
C GLU A 160 51.47 -6.25 -17.20
N ASN A 161 50.81 -6.10 -16.03
CA ASN A 161 51.09 -6.84 -14.78
C ASN A 161 50.07 -6.43 -13.68
N GLU A 162 49.29 -7.37 -13.12
CA GLU A 162 49.61 -8.30 -11.99
C GLU A 162 49.58 -7.53 -10.65
N GLU A 163 48.48 -7.55 -9.89
CA GLU A 163 48.16 -8.54 -8.85
C GLU A 163 49.38 -8.99 -8.02
N ALA A 164 49.50 -8.51 -6.78
CA ALA A 164 50.02 -9.29 -5.65
C ALA A 164 49.88 -8.52 -4.32
N GLN A 165 49.13 -9.17 -3.41
CA GLN A 165 49.31 -9.26 -1.95
C GLN A 165 49.12 -8.01 -1.07
#